data_AF-A0A6G3WTS4-F1
#
_entry.id   AF-A0A6G3WTS4-F1
#
_cell.length_a   1.000
_cell.length_b   1.000
_cell.length_c   1.000
_cell.angle_alpha   90.00
_cell.angle_beta   90.00
_cell.angle_gamma   90.00
#
_symmetry.space_group_name_H-M   'P 1'
#
loop_
_entity.id
_entity.type
_entity.pdbx_description
1 polymer ?
#
loop_
_entity_poly.entity_id
_entity_poly.type
_entity_poly.pdbx_seq_one_letter_code
_entity_poly.pdbx_strand_id
1 'polypeptide(L)'
;AIARRVGLPSRVTTILQGESLVNDATAITAFKVALAAAVGEGMSWGAGIGEFLLAAVGGVGVGLLLMVPLHWLRTHLKEALLQNTLSLLIPFVAYAAAERVHASGVLAVVVVALYLGHRSWQVDFATRLQEAAVWKMVAFVLESAVFALIGLQLPFVLKGLGSFGVWEA
;
A
#
# COMPACT_ATOMS: atom_id res chain seq x y z
N ALA A 1 -16.98 1.41 1.00
CA ALA A 1 -18.37 1.24 0.50
C ALA A 1 -19.45 1.61 1.54
N ILE A 2 -19.23 1.36 2.84
CA ILE A 2 -20.21 1.63 3.90
C ILE A 2 -20.35 3.15 4.19
N ALA A 3 -19.24 3.89 4.25
CA ALA A 3 -19.23 5.34 4.53
C ALA A 3 -20.19 6.18 3.64
N ARG A 4 -20.21 5.92 2.33
CA ARG A 4 -21.15 6.57 1.39
C ARG A 4 -22.61 6.13 1.58
N ARG A 5 -22.85 4.87 1.99
CA ARG A 5 -24.21 4.36 2.24
C ARG A 5 -24.82 4.94 3.51
N VAL A 6 -23.98 5.31 4.48
CA VAL A 6 -24.38 5.94 5.75
C VAL A 6 -24.49 7.48 5.61
N GLY A 7 -24.27 8.03 4.41
CA GLY A 7 -24.45 9.47 4.14
C GLY A 7 -23.33 10.37 4.68
N LEU A 8 -22.13 9.83 4.92
CA LEU A 8 -21.01 10.64 5.38
C LEU A 8 -20.63 11.72 4.33
N PRO A 9 -20.30 12.95 4.76
CA PRO A 9 -19.82 13.98 3.85
C PRO A 9 -18.63 13.52 3.02
N SER A 10 -18.54 13.99 1.77
CA SER A 10 -17.45 13.63 0.84
C SER A 10 -16.08 13.91 1.43
N ARG A 11 -15.91 15.04 2.12
CA ARG A 11 -14.66 15.41 2.83
C ARG A 11 -14.26 14.38 3.88
N VAL A 12 -15.20 13.94 4.72
CA VAL A 12 -14.94 12.95 5.77
C VAL A 12 -14.53 11.61 5.16
N THR A 13 -15.22 11.19 4.08
CA THR A 13 -14.87 9.96 3.37
C THR A 13 -13.44 10.02 2.79
N THR A 14 -13.06 11.14 2.18
CA THR A 14 -11.70 11.32 1.64
C THR A 14 -10.63 11.30 2.72
N ILE A 15 -10.87 11.95 3.87
CA ILE A 15 -9.93 11.94 5.00
C ILE A 15 -9.74 10.52 5.52
N LEU A 16 -10.83 9.80 5.81
CA LEU A 16 -10.78 8.43 6.33
C LEU A 16 -10.09 7.47 5.36
N GLN A 17 -10.32 7.61 4.05
CA GLN A 17 -9.64 6.80 3.04
C GLN A 17 -8.13 7.12 2.98
N GLY A 18 -7.76 8.39 3.04
CA GLY A 18 -6.35 8.79 3.06
C GLY A 18 -5.62 8.29 4.29
N GLU A 19 -6.24 8.41 5.47
CA GLU A 19 -5.70 7.91 6.73
C GLU A 19 -5.54 6.38 6.71
N SER A 20 -6.57 5.65 6.28
CA SER A 20 -6.52 4.18 6.16
C SER A 20 -5.38 3.72 5.25
N LEU A 21 -5.18 4.37 4.09
CA LEU A 21 -4.13 3.98 3.14
C LEU A 21 -2.72 4.13 3.74
N VAL A 22 -2.47 5.25 4.43
CA VAL A 22 -1.18 5.49 5.08
C VAL A 22 -1.00 4.55 6.28
N ASN A 23 -2.07 4.30 7.03
CA ASN A 23 -2.06 3.38 8.15
C ASN A 23 -1.71 1.95 7.72
N ASP A 24 -2.33 1.43 6.66
CA ASP A 24 -2.06 0.07 6.15
C ASP A 24 -0.58 -0.08 5.76
N ALA A 25 -0.03 0.92 5.06
CA ALA A 25 1.39 0.95 4.69
C ALA A 25 2.32 1.01 5.90
N THR A 26 1.95 1.81 6.90
CA THR A 26 2.71 1.98 8.14
C THR A 26 2.68 0.71 8.98
N ALA A 27 1.52 0.06 9.10
CA ALA A 27 1.34 -1.18 9.85
C ALA A 27 2.18 -2.32 9.26
N ILE A 28 2.19 -2.50 7.93
CA ILE A 28 3.04 -3.50 7.28
C ILE A 28 4.53 -3.17 7.48
N THR A 29 4.91 -1.89 7.41
CA THR A 29 6.31 -1.47 7.65
C THR A 29 6.74 -1.78 9.08
N ALA A 30 5.91 -1.43 10.07
CA ALA A 30 6.14 -1.74 11.47
C ALA A 30 6.19 -3.25 11.71
N PHE A 31 5.30 -4.02 11.09
CA PHE A 31 5.29 -5.48 11.18
C PHE A 31 6.58 -6.09 10.63
N LYS A 32 7.11 -5.61 9.50
CA LYS A 32 8.40 -6.07 8.95
C LYS A 32 9.55 -5.83 9.94
N VAL A 33 9.63 -4.65 10.54
CA VAL A 33 10.65 -4.31 11.54
C VAL A 33 10.49 -5.18 12.79
N ALA A 34 9.25 -5.34 13.27
CA ALA A 34 8.97 -6.19 14.43
C ALA A 34 9.31 -7.66 14.17
N LEU A 35 9.02 -8.17 12.97
CA LEU A 35 9.38 -9.52 12.56
C LEU A 35 10.90 -9.70 12.45
N ALA A 36 11.60 -8.72 11.88
CA ALA A 36 13.07 -8.73 11.83
C ALA A 36 13.66 -8.73 13.25
N ALA A 37 13.09 -7.94 14.17
CA ALA A 37 13.47 -7.92 15.57
C ALA A 37 13.15 -9.24 16.30
N ALA A 38 12.04 -9.90 15.97
CA ALA A 38 11.62 -11.15 16.60
C ALA A 38 12.42 -12.38 16.14
N VAL A 39 12.86 -12.39 14.88
CA VAL A 39 13.68 -13.47 14.29
C VAL A 39 15.18 -13.21 14.48
N GLY A 40 15.58 -11.94 14.61
CA GLY A 40 16.95 -11.55 14.90
C GLY A 40 17.32 -11.71 16.37
N GLU A 41 18.59 -11.91 16.66
CA GLU A 41 19.11 -11.86 18.03
C GLU A 41 19.46 -10.41 18.40
N GLY A 42 18.92 -9.91 19.51
CA GLY A 42 19.47 -8.72 20.18
C GLY A 42 19.00 -7.34 19.68
N MET A 43 17.82 -7.22 19.07
CA MET A 43 17.26 -5.90 18.71
C MET A 43 16.84 -5.11 19.97
N SER A 44 17.35 -3.88 20.11
CA SER A 44 16.87 -2.95 21.15
C SER A 44 15.69 -2.10 20.64
N TRP A 45 14.87 -1.56 21.56
CA TRP A 45 13.78 -0.64 21.21
C TRP A 45 14.25 0.57 20.39
N GLY A 46 15.41 1.14 20.74
CA GLY A 46 15.99 2.27 20.00
C GLY A 46 16.38 1.90 18.57
N ALA A 47 16.97 0.71 18.39
CA ALA A 47 17.32 0.21 17.06
C ALA A 47 16.08 -0.04 16.20
N GLY A 48 15.04 -0.67 16.75
CA GLY A 48 13.79 -0.92 16.03
C GLY A 48 13.05 0.36 15.62
N ILE A 49 12.97 1.35 16.52
CA ILE A 49 12.39 2.66 16.18
C ILE A 49 13.23 3.36 15.10
N GLY A 50 14.55 3.31 15.20
CA GLY A 50 15.45 3.87 14.19
C GLY A 50 15.27 3.23 12.81
N GLU A 51 15.20 1.90 12.76
CA GLU A 51 14.97 1.14 11.52
C GLU A 51 13.60 1.46 10.91
N PHE A 52 12.55 1.53 11.73
CA PHE A 52 11.22 1.94 11.30
C PHE A 52 11.23 3.37 10.71
N LEU A 53 11.85 4.33 11.39
CA LEU A 53 11.93 5.71 10.90
C LEU A 53 12.74 5.81 9.61
N LEU A 54 13.87 5.11 9.52
CA LEU A 54 14.68 5.03 8.29
C LEU A 54 13.88 4.44 7.14
N ALA A 55 13.19 3.32 7.37
CA ALA A 55 12.35 2.69 6.35
C ALA A 55 11.20 3.61 5.93
N ALA A 56 10.53 4.27 6.88
CA ALA A 56 9.40 5.14 6.60
C ALA A 56 9.83 6.41 5.84
N VAL A 57 10.81 7.14 6.35
CA VAL A 57 11.33 8.37 5.72
C VAL A 57 11.98 8.05 4.37
N GLY A 58 12.75 6.96 4.30
CA GLY A 58 13.33 6.48 3.04
C GLY A 58 12.26 6.15 2.01
N GLY A 59 11.17 5.49 2.42
CA GLY A 59 10.07 5.12 1.54
C GLY A 59 9.37 6.36 0.98
N VAL A 60 9.09 7.33 1.85
CA VAL A 60 8.54 8.63 1.45
C VAL A 60 9.49 9.35 0.49
N GLY A 61 10.78 9.40 0.81
CA GLY A 61 11.80 10.03 -0.03
C GLY A 61 11.88 9.42 -1.43
N VAL A 62 11.94 8.09 -1.53
CA VAL A 62 11.93 7.38 -2.82
C VAL A 62 10.65 7.65 -3.60
N GLY A 63 9.49 7.62 -2.93
CA GLY A 63 8.22 7.96 -3.56
C GLY A 63 8.20 9.38 -4.15
N LEU A 64 8.71 10.37 -3.40
CA LEU A 64 8.83 11.75 -3.86
C LEU A 64 9.80 11.89 -5.05
N LEU A 65 10.87 11.11 -5.09
CA LEU A 65 11.79 11.11 -6.23
C LEU A 65 11.14 10.49 -7.48
N LEU A 66 10.40 9.39 -7.31
CA LEU A 66 9.78 8.66 -8.42
C LEU A 66 8.51 9.31 -8.95
N MET A 67 7.83 10.15 -8.16
CA MET A 67 6.59 10.78 -8.59
C MET A 67 6.77 11.64 -9.85
N VAL A 68 7.94 12.27 -10.03
CA VAL A 68 8.25 13.13 -11.17
C VAL A 68 8.37 12.35 -12.49
N PRO A 69 9.30 11.38 -12.64
CA PRO A 69 9.43 10.63 -13.88
C PRO A 69 8.18 9.79 -14.20
N LEU A 70 7.53 9.21 -13.20
CA LEU A 70 6.29 8.43 -13.41
C LEU A 70 5.13 9.33 -13.84
N HIS A 71 5.05 10.54 -13.30
CA HIS A 71 4.08 11.53 -13.74
C HIS A 71 4.33 11.97 -15.18
N TRP A 72 5.58 12.29 -15.51
CA TRP A 72 5.98 12.65 -16.87
C TRP A 72 5.59 11.54 -17.84
N LEU A 73 5.93 10.28 -17.55
CA LEU A 73 5.58 9.17 -18.43
C LEU A 73 4.06 9.03 -18.59
N ARG A 74 3.30 9.17 -17.49
CA ARG A 74 1.83 9.08 -17.50
C ARG A 74 1.17 10.17 -18.35
N THR A 75 1.70 11.39 -18.38
CA THR A 75 1.12 12.48 -19.20
C THR A 75 1.58 12.48 -20.65
N HIS A 76 2.69 11.81 -20.98
CA HIS A 76 3.22 11.75 -22.34
C HIS A 76 2.70 10.57 -23.15
N LEU A 77 2.27 9.49 -22.48
CA LEU A 77 1.58 8.38 -23.13
C LEU A 77 0.15 8.80 -23.48
N LYS A 78 -0.26 8.69 -24.75
CA LYS A 78 -1.61 9.04 -25.21
C LYS A 78 -2.53 7.83 -25.41
N GLU A 79 -1.96 6.64 -25.53
CA GLU A 79 -2.73 5.41 -25.74
C GLU A 79 -3.24 4.84 -24.42
N ALA A 80 -4.54 4.55 -24.35
CA ALA A 80 -5.20 4.07 -23.14
C ALA A 80 -4.61 2.74 -22.63
N LEU A 81 -4.23 1.83 -23.54
CA LEU A 81 -3.62 0.55 -23.19
C LEU A 81 -2.27 0.76 -22.49
N LEU A 82 -1.41 1.61 -23.05
CA LEU A 82 -0.09 1.91 -22.46
C LEU A 82 -0.22 2.60 -21.10
N GLN A 83 -1.19 3.52 -20.95
CA GLN A 83 -1.45 4.17 -19.66
C GLN A 83 -1.93 3.17 -18.60
N ASN A 84 -2.82 2.24 -18.95
CA ASN A 84 -3.27 1.20 -18.02
C ASN A 84 -2.14 0.25 -17.62
N THR A 85 -1.33 -0.18 -18.59
CA THR A 85 -0.14 -0.98 -18.33
C THR A 85 0.83 -0.25 -17.40
N LEU A 86 1.10 1.04 -17.66
CA LEU A 86 1.93 1.85 -16.80
C LEU A 86 1.34 1.98 -15.39
N SER A 87 0.02 2.21 -15.29
CA SER A 87 -0.67 2.28 -14.00
C SER A 87 -0.49 1.01 -13.17
N LEU A 88 -0.54 -0.17 -13.81
CA LEU A 88 -0.31 -1.44 -13.12
C LEU A 88 1.16 -1.64 -12.76
N LEU A 89 2.10 -1.10 -13.53
CA LEU A 89 3.54 -1.20 -13.26
C LEU A 89 4.04 -0.25 -12.16
N ILE A 90 3.45 0.94 -12.04
CA ILE A 90 3.87 1.99 -11.09
C ILE A 90 4.07 1.46 -9.66
N PRO A 91 3.12 0.69 -9.07
CA PRO A 91 3.30 0.13 -7.72
C PRO A 91 4.54 -0.77 -7.62
N PHE A 92 4.79 -1.62 -8.61
CA PHE A 92 5.93 -2.54 -8.59
C PHE A 92 7.26 -1.79 -8.74
N VAL A 93 7.31 -0.79 -9.62
CA VAL A 93 8.52 0.05 -9.81
C VAL A 93 8.84 0.81 -8.54
N ALA A 94 7.85 1.48 -7.95
CA ALA A 94 8.04 2.25 -6.72
C ALA A 94 8.45 1.35 -5.54
N TYR A 95 7.79 0.21 -5.39
CA TYR A 95 8.13 -0.77 -4.35
C TYR A 95 9.57 -1.30 -4.52
N ALA A 96 9.91 -1.76 -5.72
CA ALA A 96 11.23 -2.35 -5.99
C ALA A 96 12.36 -1.32 -5.84
N ALA A 97 12.15 -0.08 -6.27
CA ALA A 97 13.14 0.98 -6.11
C ALA A 97 13.43 1.32 -4.64
N ALA A 98 12.40 1.34 -3.79
CA ALA A 98 12.55 1.59 -2.36
C ALA A 98 13.22 0.43 -1.64
N GLU A 99 12.83 -0.81 -1.93
CA GLU A 99 13.45 -2.00 -1.31
C GLU A 99 14.95 -2.12 -1.63
N ARG A 100 15.41 -1.65 -2.81
CA ARG A 100 16.85 -1.62 -3.15
C ARG A 100 17.69 -0.73 -2.24
N VAL A 101 17.07 0.22 -1.55
CA VAL A 101 17.74 1.09 -0.58
C VAL A 101 17.26 0.81 0.85
N HIS A 102 16.69 -0.37 1.09
CA HIS A 102 16.14 -0.80 2.39
C HIS A 102 15.07 0.15 2.95
N ALA A 103 14.35 0.84 2.07
CA ALA A 103 13.25 1.71 2.42
C ALA A 103 11.90 0.99 2.31
N SER A 104 10.85 1.57 2.93
CA SER A 104 9.49 1.03 2.83
C SER A 104 8.94 1.19 1.42
N GLY A 105 8.90 0.07 0.67
CA GLY A 105 8.29 0.01 -0.65
C GLY A 105 6.81 0.36 -0.65
N VAL A 106 6.07 -0.04 0.40
CA VAL A 106 4.63 0.26 0.48
C VAL A 106 4.40 1.76 0.65
N LEU A 107 5.18 2.44 1.49
CA LEU A 107 5.08 3.90 1.64
C LEU A 107 5.50 4.65 0.37
N ALA A 108 6.53 4.17 -0.35
CA ALA A 108 6.90 4.74 -1.64
C ALA A 108 5.76 4.65 -2.66
N VAL A 109 5.08 3.51 -2.72
CA VAL A 109 3.88 3.32 -3.57
C VAL A 109 2.76 4.27 -3.16
N VAL A 110 2.48 4.41 -1.86
CA VAL A 110 1.43 5.32 -1.36
C VAL A 110 1.71 6.76 -1.76
N VAL A 111 2.95 7.23 -1.61
CA VAL A 111 3.32 8.60 -2.00
C VAL A 111 3.10 8.83 -3.50
N VAL A 112 3.58 7.92 -4.34
CA VAL A 112 3.40 8.02 -5.80
C VAL A 112 1.91 7.96 -6.17
N ALA A 113 1.16 7.04 -5.56
CA ALA A 113 -0.27 6.87 -5.82
C ALA A 113 -1.10 8.10 -5.42
N LEU A 114 -0.82 8.70 -4.27
CA LEU A 114 -1.46 9.96 -3.83
C LEU A 114 -1.15 11.10 -4.80
N TYR A 115 0.12 11.23 -5.21
CA TYR A 115 0.54 12.27 -6.15
C TYR A 115 -0.14 12.15 -7.51
N LEU A 116 -0.12 10.95 -8.10
CA LEU A 116 -0.71 10.68 -9.42
C LEU A 116 -2.25 10.68 -9.38
N GLY A 117 -2.83 10.18 -8.29
CA GLY A 117 -4.28 10.18 -8.07
C GLY A 117 -4.85 11.59 -7.97
N HIS A 118 -4.16 12.48 -7.25
CA HIS A 118 -4.51 13.90 -7.16
C HIS A 118 -4.46 14.59 -8.53
N ARG A 119 -3.55 14.16 -9.41
CA ARG A 119 -3.39 14.65 -10.78
C ARG A 119 -4.13 13.81 -11.84
N SER A 120 -5.05 12.94 -11.44
CA SER A 120 -5.78 12.09 -12.38
C SER A 120 -6.56 12.87 -13.43
N TRP A 121 -6.94 14.13 -13.15
CA TRP A 121 -7.64 15.02 -14.08
C TRP A 121 -6.83 15.41 -15.33
N GLN A 122 -5.50 15.22 -15.33
CA GLN A 122 -4.63 15.50 -16.47
C GLN A 122 -4.64 14.38 -17.52
N VAL A 123 -5.30 13.26 -17.23
CA VAL A 123 -5.51 12.14 -18.15
C VAL A 123 -6.91 12.24 -18.74
N ASP A 124 -7.07 11.81 -20.00
CA ASP A 124 -8.35 11.81 -20.69
C ASP A 124 -9.43 11.01 -19.94
N PHE A 125 -10.68 11.47 -20.05
CA PHE A 125 -11.81 10.87 -19.34
C PHE A 125 -12.02 9.39 -19.70
N ALA A 126 -11.93 9.02 -20.98
CA ALA A 126 -12.16 7.65 -21.42
C ALA A 126 -11.10 6.71 -20.82
N THR A 127 -9.84 7.14 -20.79
CA THR A 127 -8.76 6.37 -20.18
C THR A 127 -8.93 6.23 -18.67
N ARG A 128 -9.33 7.29 -17.96
CA ARG A 128 -9.61 7.23 -16.51
C ARG A 128 -10.74 6.26 -16.17
N LEU A 129 -11.77 6.19 -17.01
CA LEU A 129 -12.89 5.26 -16.82
C LEU A 129 -12.42 3.81 -16.99
N GLN A 130 -11.57 3.55 -18.00
CA GLN A 130 -10.96 2.24 -18.21
C GLN A 130 -10.01 1.87 -17.06
N GLU A 131 -9.14 2.79 -16.64
CA GLU A 131 -8.21 2.63 -15.51
C GLU A 131 -8.97 2.30 -14.22
N ALA A 132 -10.07 3.00 -13.94
CA ALA A 132 -10.92 2.72 -12.78
C ALA A 132 -11.56 1.32 -12.84
N ALA A 133 -11.99 0.86 -14.02
CA ALA A 133 -12.54 -0.48 -14.19
C ALA A 133 -11.47 -1.57 -13.98
N VAL A 134 -10.27 -1.36 -14.53
CA VAL A 134 -9.12 -2.26 -14.33
C VAL A 134 -8.76 -2.35 -12.85
N TRP A 135 -8.61 -1.22 -12.16
CA TRP A 135 -8.30 -1.21 -10.73
C TRP A 135 -9.39 -1.84 -9.87
N LYS A 136 -10.66 -1.63 -10.21
CA LYS A 136 -11.76 -2.29 -9.50
C LYS A 136 -11.68 -3.81 -9.62
N MET A 137 -11.36 -4.32 -10.82
CA MET A 137 -11.16 -5.76 -11.03
C MET A 137 -9.95 -6.27 -10.26
N VAL A 138 -8.80 -5.61 -10.38
CA VAL A 138 -7.55 -6.01 -9.70
C VAL A 138 -7.71 -5.99 -8.19
N ALA A 139 -8.26 -4.91 -7.62
CA ALA A 139 -8.52 -4.81 -6.19
C ALA A 139 -9.45 -5.93 -5.71
N PHE A 140 -10.54 -6.19 -6.43
CA PHE A 140 -11.46 -7.27 -6.08
C PHE A 140 -10.76 -8.64 -6.04
N VAL A 141 -9.93 -8.95 -7.03
CA VAL A 141 -9.20 -10.22 -7.09
C VAL A 141 -8.17 -10.31 -5.96
N LEU A 142 -7.37 -9.26 -5.74
CA LEU A 142 -6.35 -9.23 -4.69
C LEU A 142 -6.96 -9.29 -3.29
N GLU A 143 -8.00 -8.51 -3.02
CA GLU A 143 -8.72 -8.55 -1.74
C GLU A 143 -9.32 -9.93 -1.49
N SER A 144 -10.01 -10.50 -2.49
CA SER A 144 -10.60 -11.84 -2.38
C SER A 144 -9.54 -12.91 -2.12
N ALA A 145 -8.39 -12.82 -2.78
CA ALA A 145 -7.27 -13.73 -2.56
C ALA A 145 -6.69 -13.59 -1.15
N VAL A 146 -6.45 -12.37 -0.67
CA VAL A 146 -5.94 -12.12 0.69
C VAL A 146 -6.92 -12.66 1.75
N PHE A 147 -8.22 -12.37 1.62
CA PHE A 147 -9.23 -12.90 2.55
C PHE A 147 -9.33 -14.43 2.50
N ALA A 148 -9.27 -15.03 1.31
CA ALA A 148 -9.27 -16.48 1.17
C ALA A 148 -8.04 -17.12 1.81
N LEU A 149 -6.85 -16.53 1.64
CA LEU A 149 -5.61 -17.00 2.27
C LEU A 149 -5.64 -16.87 3.79
N ILE A 150 -6.12 -15.74 4.32
CA ILE A 150 -6.31 -15.57 5.76
C ILE A 150 -7.27 -16.62 6.31
N GLY A 151 -8.40 -16.84 5.63
CA GLY A 151 -9.38 -17.87 6.00
C GLY A 151 -8.80 -19.29 5.98
N LEU A 152 -7.98 -19.60 4.97
CA LEU A 152 -7.29 -20.88 4.85
C LEU A 152 -6.24 -21.08 5.96
N GLN A 153 -5.56 -20.02 6.37
CA GLN A 153 -4.48 -20.07 7.36
C GLN A 153 -5.00 -20.05 8.80
N LEU A 154 -6.22 -19.54 9.03
CA LEU A 154 -6.82 -19.41 10.37
C LEU A 154 -6.80 -20.71 11.20
N PRO A 155 -7.18 -21.90 10.68
CA PRO A 155 -7.13 -23.14 11.46
C PRO A 155 -5.72 -23.55 11.87
N PHE A 156 -4.71 -23.28 11.03
CA PHE A 156 -3.31 -23.58 11.34
C PHE A 156 -2.79 -22.66 12.44
N VAL A 157 -3.11 -21.37 12.35
CA VAL A 157 -2.76 -20.40 13.39
C VAL A 157 -3.40 -20.80 14.72
N LEU A 158 -4.70 -21.11 14.73
CA LEU A 158 -5.42 -21.53 15.94
C LEU A 158 -4.84 -22.80 16.58
N LYS A 159 -4.47 -23.80 15.77
CA LYS A 159 -3.80 -25.01 16.27
C LYS A 159 -2.40 -24.74 16.80
N GLY A 160 -1.67 -23.80 16.20
CA GLY A 160 -0.33 -23.40 16.61
C GLY A 160 -0.29 -22.68 17.97
N LEU A 161 -1.41 -22.12 18.43
CA LEU A 161 -1.51 -21.44 19.74
C LEU A 161 -1.53 -22.42 20.94
N GLY A 162 -1.68 -23.73 20.71
CA GLY A 162 -1.61 -24.73 21.77
C GLY A 162 -2.63 -24.49 22.91
N SER A 163 -2.14 -24.40 24.15
CA SER A 163 -2.95 -24.16 25.37
C SER A 163 -3.01 -22.70 25.83
N PHE A 164 -2.49 -21.73 25.07
CA PHE A 164 -2.71 -20.29 25.32
C PHE A 164 -4.12 -19.87 24.88
N GLY A 165 -5.11 -20.68 25.25
CA GLY A 165 -6.41 -20.74 24.60
C GLY A 165 -7.37 -19.75 25.21
N VAL A 166 -7.55 -18.61 24.53
CA VAL A 166 -8.81 -17.83 24.37
C VAL A 166 -9.52 -17.30 25.64
N TRP A 167 -9.19 -17.80 26.83
CA TRP A 167 -9.88 -17.58 28.11
C TRP A 167 -8.96 -17.08 29.23
N GLU A 168 -7.66 -16.92 28.96
CA GLU A 168 -6.66 -16.43 29.93
C GLU A 168 -6.17 -14.99 29.64
N ALA A 169 -6.88 -14.24 28.79
CA ALA A 169 -6.66 -12.82 28.55
C ALA A 169 -7.80 -11.97 29.12
#